data_AF-A0A7Z7VLT8-F1
#
_entry.id   AF-A0A7Z7VLT8-F1
#
_cell.length_a   1.000
_cell.length_b   1.000
_cell.length_c   1.000
_cell.angle_alpha   90.00
_cell.angle_beta   90.00
_cell.angle_gamma   90.00
#
_symmetry.space_group_name_H-M   'P 1'
#
loop_
_entity.id
_entity.type
_entity.pdbx_description
1 polymer ?
#
loop_
_entity_poly.entity_id
_entity_poly.type
_entity_poly.pdbx_seq_one_letter_code
_entity_poly.pdbx_strand_id
1 'polypeptide(L)'
;MSNTIHISQVSLVLKECPYFDGYDSNGIEKIGIYYRLFVHLNDKVFVHPIYADYHKMYGLELKIRERGLINLDNWVPLKLNNF
;
A
#
# COMPACT_ATOMS: atom_id res chain seq x y z
N MET A 1 9.31 -16.70 14.24
CA MET A 1 8.66 -17.34 13.08
C MET A 1 8.68 -16.33 11.96
N SER A 2 9.27 -16.65 10.82
CA SER A 2 9.31 -15.75 9.66
C SER A 2 7.94 -15.73 9.01
N ASN A 3 7.24 -14.59 8.95
CA ASN A 3 5.99 -14.46 8.20
C ASN A 3 6.27 -14.20 6.71
N THR A 4 7.09 -15.06 6.10
CA THR A 4 7.38 -15.01 4.67
C THR A 4 6.37 -15.85 3.91
N ILE A 5 5.74 -15.25 2.90
CA ILE A 5 4.66 -15.85 2.12
C ILE A 5 5.00 -15.71 0.63
N HIS A 6 4.66 -16.73 -0.16
CA HIS A 6 4.86 -16.66 -1.60
C HIS A 6 3.83 -15.74 -2.25
N ILE A 7 4.25 -14.93 -3.22
CA ILE A 7 3.37 -13.93 -3.82
C ILE A 7 2.13 -14.53 -4.51
N SER A 8 2.23 -15.78 -4.97
CA SER A 8 1.09 -16.50 -5.55
C SER A 8 -0.03 -16.83 -4.55
N GLN A 9 0.23 -16.68 -3.24
CA GLN A 9 -0.74 -16.94 -2.17
C GLN A 9 -1.46 -15.66 -1.72
N VAL A 10 -1.13 -14.51 -2.31
CA VAL A 10 -1.66 -13.21 -1.91
C VAL A 10 -2.09 -12.40 -3.12
N SER A 11 -2.94 -11.40 -2.88
CA SER A 11 -3.18 -10.33 -3.84
C SER A 11 -2.39 -9.09 -3.42
N LEU A 12 -1.45 -8.66 -4.26
CA LEU A 12 -0.68 -7.44 -4.10
C LEU A 12 -1.36 -6.31 -4.88
N VAL A 13 -1.81 -5.27 -4.17
CA VAL A 13 -2.64 -4.19 -4.71
C VAL A 13 -2.00 -2.84 -4.45
N LEU A 14 -1.69 -2.10 -5.51
CA LEU A 14 -1.31 -0.70 -5.44
C LEU A 14 -2.59 0.15 -5.47
N LYS A 15 -2.82 0.96 -4.43
CA LYS A 15 -4.03 1.78 -4.31
C LYS A 15 -3.69 3.26 -4.12
N GLU A 16 -4.46 4.09 -4.80
CA GLU A 16 -4.47 5.54 -4.62
C GLU A 16 -5.12 5.92 -3.29
N CYS A 17 -4.50 6.86 -2.58
CA CYS A 17 -4.97 7.35 -1.29
C CYS A 17 -4.95 8.88 -1.31
N PRO A 18 -6.14 9.54 -1.28
CA PRO A 18 -6.22 10.98 -1.20
C PRO A 18 -5.76 11.47 0.17
N TYR A 19 -5.15 12.65 0.19
CA TYR A 19 -4.82 13.36 1.42
C TYR A 19 -5.12 14.85 1.27
N PHE A 20 -5.39 15.50 2.39
CA PHE A 20 -5.58 16.95 2.42
C PHE A 20 -4.25 17.68 2.17
N ASP A 21 -4.20 18.47 1.11
CA ASP A 21 -3.02 19.20 0.62
C ASP A 21 -3.17 20.73 0.79
N GLY A 22 -4.03 21.16 1.72
CA GLY A 22 -4.30 22.57 2.00
C GLY A 22 -5.46 23.14 1.21
N TYR A 23 -5.46 24.46 1.04
CA TYR A 23 -6.45 25.20 0.27
C TYR A 23 -5.76 25.98 -0.87
N ASP A 24 -6.45 26.20 -1.98
CA ASP A 24 -5.99 27.07 -3.06
C ASP A 24 -6.22 28.56 -2.76
N SER A 25 -5.85 29.44 -3.71
CA SER A 25 -6.02 30.90 -3.56
C SER A 25 -7.47 31.36 -3.45
N ASN A 26 -8.44 30.50 -3.79
CA ASN A 26 -9.88 30.76 -3.69
C ASN A 26 -10.50 30.15 -2.44
N GLY A 27 -9.71 29.50 -1.58
CA GLY A 27 -10.17 28.81 -0.38
C GLY A 27 -10.81 27.44 -0.64
N ILE A 28 -10.57 26.83 -1.81
CA ILE A 28 -11.05 25.50 -2.15
C ILE A 28 -10.06 24.44 -1.67
N GLU A 29 -10.54 23.36 -1.06
CA GLU A 29 -9.71 22.25 -0.61
C GLU A 29 -8.93 21.63 -1.77
N LYS A 30 -7.62 21.53 -1.60
CA LYS A 30 -6.73 20.78 -2.48
C LYS A 30 -6.58 19.38 -1.92
N ILE A 31 -6.86 18.39 -2.75
CA ILE A 31 -6.63 16.99 -2.44
C ILE A 31 -5.37 16.56 -3.19
N GLY A 32 -4.35 16.19 -2.43
CA GLY A 32 -3.16 15.54 -2.95
C GLY A 32 -3.37 14.03 -3.01
N ILE A 33 -2.51 13.35 -3.76
CA ILE A 33 -2.56 11.91 -3.95
C ILE A 33 -1.22 11.29 -3.55
N TYR A 34 -1.25 10.26 -2.70
CA TYR A 34 -0.16 9.31 -2.56
C TYR A 34 -0.65 7.90 -2.86
N TYR A 35 0.28 6.99 -3.10
CA TYR A 35 -0.01 5.58 -3.35
C TYR A 35 0.49 4.71 -2.21
N ARG A 36 -0.25 3.63 -1.94
CA ARG A 36 0.08 2.62 -0.94
C ARG A 36 -0.03 1.23 -1.52
N LEU A 37 0.81 0.33 -1.00
CA LEU A 37 0.83 -1.07 -1.39
C LEU A 37 0.17 -1.93 -0.31
N PHE A 38 -0.76 -2.78 -0.73
CA PHE A 38 -1.55 -3.64 0.14
C PHE A 38 -1.32 -5.10 -0.22
N VAL A 39 -1.27 -5.95 0.79
CA VAL A 39 -1.29 -7.41 0.65
C VAL A 39 -2.59 -7.91 1.24
N HIS A 40 -3.40 -8.55 0.40
CA HIS A 40 -4.58 -9.28 0.82
C HIS A 40 -4.22 -10.76 0.92
N LEU A 41 -4.37 -11.31 2.12
CA LEU A 41 -4.14 -12.71 2.43
C LEU A 41 -5.38 -13.24 3.15
N ASN A 42 -6.22 -13.97 2.43
CA ASN A 42 -7.53 -14.42 2.91
C ASN A 42 -8.31 -13.22 3.50
N ASP A 43 -8.66 -13.29 4.78
CA ASP A 43 -9.46 -12.28 5.50
C ASP A 43 -8.57 -11.20 6.16
N LYS A 44 -7.29 -11.13 5.80
CA LYS A 44 -6.33 -10.18 6.38
C LYS A 44 -5.82 -9.23 5.30
N VAL A 45 -5.79 -7.95 5.65
CA VAL A 45 -5.18 -6.92 4.82
C VAL A 45 -3.98 -6.36 5.56
N PHE A 46 -2.85 -6.29 4.88
CA PHE A 46 -1.62 -5.68 5.35
C PHE A 46 -1.29 -4.50 4.45
N VAL A 47 -0.76 -3.42 5.02
CA VAL A 47 -0.28 -2.27 4.26
C VAL A 47 1.21 -2.09 4.46
N HIS A 48 1.92 -1.81 3.37
CA HIS A 48 3.33 -1.50 3.40
C HIS A 48 3.54 -0.16 4.14
N PRO A 49 4.57 -0.02 5.01
CA PRO A 49 4.75 1.18 5.82
C PRO A 49 5.08 2.43 5.00
N ILE A 50 5.70 2.25 3.83
CA ILE A 50 6.05 3.34 2.91
C ILE A 50 4.87 3.69 2.02
N TYR A 51 4.62 4.99 1.87
CA TYR A 51 3.75 5.59 0.87
C TYR A 51 4.55 6.61 0.05
N ALA A 52 4.26 6.74 -1.23
CA ALA A 52 4.96 7.66 -2.13
C ALA A 52 4.13 7.95 -3.38
N ASP A 53 4.69 8.73 -4.31
CA ASP A 53 4.15 8.89 -5.66
C ASP A 53 4.04 7.56 -6.42
N TYR A 54 3.27 7.58 -7.51
CA TYR A 54 2.96 6.39 -8.32
C TYR A 54 4.23 5.65 -8.79
N HIS A 55 5.21 6.38 -9.33
CA HIS A 55 6.39 5.77 -9.93
C HIS A 55 7.22 5.00 -8.90
N LYS A 56 7.42 5.58 -7.71
CA LYS A 56 8.15 4.92 -6.62
C LYS A 56 7.41 3.69 -6.11
N MET A 57 6.10 3.79 -5.90
CA MET A 57 5.31 2.67 -5.38
C MET A 57 5.14 1.54 -6.40
N TYR A 58 4.98 1.88 -7.68
CA TYR A 58 4.95 0.90 -8.78
C TYR A 58 6.31 0.19 -8.92
N GLY A 59 7.42 0.92 -8.84
CA GLY A 59 8.75 0.31 -8.84
C GLY A 59 9.00 -0.62 -7.64
N LEU A 60 8.46 -0.30 -6.46
CA LEU A 60 8.49 -1.19 -5.30
C LEU A 60 7.64 -2.46 -5.53
N GLU A 61 6.44 -2.29 -6.08
CA GLU A 61 5.51 -3.38 -6.39
C GLU A 61 6.16 -4.40 -7.35
N LEU A 62 6.79 -3.94 -8.43
CA LEU A 62 7.53 -4.80 -9.37
C LEU A 62 8.66 -5.57 -8.68
N LYS A 63 9.49 -4.90 -7.86
CA LYS A 63 10.59 -5.54 -7.12
C LYS A 63 10.09 -6.63 -6.16
N ILE A 64 8.93 -6.42 -5.55
CA ILE A 64 8.30 -7.43 -4.68
C ILE A 64 7.81 -8.61 -5.52
N ARG A 65 7.21 -8.36 -6.69
CA ARG A 65 6.79 -9.42 -7.63
C ARG A 65 7.97 -10.24 -8.14
N GLU A 66 9.05 -9.61 -8.57
CA GLU A 66 10.26 -10.27 -9.07
C GLU A 66 10.90 -11.17 -8.01
N ARG A 67 10.85 -10.79 -6.73
CA ARG A 67 11.36 -11.62 -5.63
C ARG A 67 10.51 -12.86 -5.35
N GLY A 68 9.24 -12.85 -5.73
CA GLY A 68 8.30 -13.96 -5.50
C GLY A 68 7.91 -14.22 -4.04
N LEU A 69 8.53 -13.52 -3.08
CA LEU A 69 8.33 -13.72 -1.64
C LEU A 69 8.09 -12.37 -0.95
N ILE A 70 7.14 -12.35 -0.02
CA ILE A 70 6.85 -11.18 0.83
C ILE A 70 7.08 -11.57 2.28
N ASN A 71 7.98 -10.84 2.95
CA ASN A 71 8.08 -10.89 4.41
C ASN A 71 7.11 -9.85 5.00
N LEU A 72 6.12 -10.33 5.76
CA LEU A 72 5.08 -9.50 6.39
C LEU A 72 5.45 -8.96 7.78
N ASP A 73 6.63 -9.28 8.32
CA ASP A 73 7.04 -8.89 9.68
C ASP A 73 7.06 -7.35 9.86
N ASN A 74 7.33 -6.61 8.77
CA ASN A 74 7.37 -5.14 8.76
C ASN A 74 6.12 -4.49 8.13
N TRP A 75 5.08 -5.29 7.82
CA TRP A 75 3.84 -4.78 7.26
C TRP A 75 2.82 -4.49 8.36
N VAL A 76 2.01 -3.46 8.17
CA VAL A 76 1.02 -3.05 9.17
C VAL A 76 -0.31 -3.75 8.91
N PRO A 77 -0.84 -4.58 9.82
CA PRO A 77 -2.15 -5.19 9.65
C PRO A 77 -3.25 -4.13 9.77
N LEU A 78 -4.20 -4.15 8.84
CA LEU A 78 -5.40 -3.33 8.87
C LEU A 78 -6.59 -4.15 9.39
N LYS A 79 -7.40 -3.54 10.25
CA LYS A 79 -8.69 -4.11 10.65
C LYS A 79 -9.68 -3.82 9.51
N LEU A 80 -10.36 -4.85 9.01
CA LEU A 80 -11.33 -4.77 7.89
C LEU A 80 -12.51 -3.81 8.11
N ASN A 81 -12.65 -3.20 9.30
CA ASN A 81 -13.77 -2.31 9.63
C ASN A 81 -13.62 -0.86 9.13
N ASN A 82 -12.56 -0.52 8.39
CA ASN A 82 -12.24 0.86 7.99
C ASN A 82 -11.96 1.02 6.48
N PHE A 83 -12.75 0.36 5.61
CA PHE A 83 -12.80 0.68 4.18
C PHE A 83 -14.18 1.17 3.79
#